data_AF-A0A7X2XME9-F1
#
_entry.id   AF-A0A7X2XME9-F1
#
_cell.length_a   1.000
_cell.length_b   1.000
_cell.length_c   1.000
_cell.angle_alpha   90.00
_cell.angle_beta   90.00
_cell.angle_gamma   90.00
#
_symmetry.space_group_name_H-M   'P 1'
#
loop_
_entity.id
_entity.type
_entity.pdbx_description
1 polymer ?
#
loop_
_entity_poly.entity_id
_entity_poly.type
_entity_poly.pdbx_seq_one_letter_code
_entity_poly.pdbx_strand_id
1 'polypeptide(L)' 'HHLVGRICWTTVEVTAPHGEAWATAVAAEHGFTDADHTVEITGVCARCRAEGRTRAA' A
#
# COMPACT_ATOMS: atom_id res chain seq x y z
N HIS A 1 2.88 5.78 -0.22
CA HIS A 1 2.04 4.57 -0.19
C HIS A 1 2.05 3.97 1.23
N HIS A 2 1.04 3.19 1.59
CA HIS A 2 0.95 2.61 2.94
C HIS A 2 1.01 1.08 2.88
N LEU A 3 1.83 0.47 3.74
CA LEU A 3 1.76 -0.96 4.05
C LEU A 3 1.10 -1.14 5.41
N VAL A 4 -0.10 -1.72 5.41
CA VAL A 4 -0.97 -1.81 6.59
C VAL A 4 -1.12 -3.26 7.06
N GLY A 5 -0.85 -3.49 8.34
CA GLY A 5 -1.03 -4.77 9.00
C GLY A 5 -2.51 -5.08 9.22
N ARG A 6 -3.01 -6.21 8.69
CA ARG A 6 -4.43 -6.61 8.78
C ARG A 6 -4.93 -6.98 10.18
N ILE A 7 -4.03 -7.14 11.15
CA ILE A 7 -4.34 -7.63 12.51
C ILE A 7 -4.02 -6.57 13.55
N CYS A 8 -2.77 -6.10 13.60
CA CYS A 8 -2.32 -5.10 14.56
C CYS A 8 -2.43 -3.65 14.06
N TRP A 9 -2.90 -3.44 12.82
CA TRP A 9 -3.07 -2.13 12.20
C TRP A 9 -1.81 -1.25 12.17
N THR A 10 -0.63 -1.86 12.29
CA THR A 10 0.63 -1.15 12.09
C THR A 10 0.71 -0.69 10.64
N THR A 11 0.96 0.61 10.46
CA THR A 11 1.17 1.22 9.15
C THR A 11 2.63 1.59 8.98
N VAL A 12 3.17 1.29 7.81
CA VAL A 12 4.50 1.69 7.39
C VAL A 12 4.36 2.50 6.11
N GLU A 13 4.98 3.69 6.08
CA GLU A 13 5.11 4.45 4.85
C GLU A 13 6.13 3.78 3.93
N VAL A 14 5.75 3.57 2.68
CA VAL A 14 6.62 2.96 1.67
C VAL A 14 6.58 3.75 0.37
N THR A 15 7.75 3.87 -0.25
CA THR A 15 7.92 4.43 -1.60
C THR A 15 7.93 3.29 -2.61
N ALA A 16 7.31 3.49 -3.78
CA ALA A 16 7.34 2.54 -4.88
C ALA A 16 7.75 3.29 -6.15
N PRO A 17 9.07 3.50 -6.38
CA PRO A 17 9.53 4.38 -7.46
C PRO A 17 9.01 3.98 -8.85
N HIS A 18 8.91 2.68 -9.12
CA HIS A 18 8.36 2.18 -10.38
C HIS A 18 6.83 2.33 -10.47
N GLY A 19 6.13 2.30 -9.34
CA GLY A 19 4.68 2.50 -9.28
C GLY A 19 4.28 3.94 -9.57
N GLU A 20 5.05 4.91 -9.08
CA GLU A 20 4.85 6.34 -9.36
C GLU A 20 4.96 6.63 -10.86
N ALA A 21 6.04 6.16 -11.51
CA ALA A 21 6.24 6.35 -12.94
C ALA A 21 5.13 5.70 -13.79
N TRP A 22 4.68 4.50 -13.42
CA TRP A 22 3.59 3.82 -14.09
C TRP A 22 2.25 4.58 -13.94
N ALA A 23 1.93 5.05 -12.72
CA ALA A 23 0.69 5.79 -12.47
C ALA A 23 0.64 7.09 -13.29
N THR A 24 1.74 7.84 -13.35
CA THR A 24 1.87 9.03 -14.20
C THR A 24 1.70 8.69 -15.68
N ALA A 25 2.30 7.60 -16.16
CA ALA A 25 2.21 7.19 -17.55
C ALA A 25 0.78 6.81 -17.95
N VAL A 26 0.08 6.03 -17.12
CA VAL A 26 -1.33 5.65 -17.36
C VAL A 26 -2.23 6.88 -17.37
N ALA A 27 -2.05 7.81 -16.43
CA ALA A 27 -2.81 9.06 -16.41
C ALA A 27 -2.63 9.85 -17.73
N ALA A 28 -1.38 9.99 -18.18
CA ALA A 28 -1.06 10.69 -19.42
C ALA A 28 -1.63 9.99 -20.66
N GLU A 29 -1.57 8.66 -20.74
CA GLU A 29 -2.12 7.86 -21.84
C GLU A 29 -3.63 8.10 -22.03
N HIS A 30 -4.35 8.29 -20.94
CA HIS A 30 -5.79 8.52 -20.96
C HIS A 30 -6.20 10.02 -20.96
N GLY A 31 -5.23 10.93 -21.13
CA GLY A 31 -5.49 12.36 -21.23
C GLY A 31 -5.88 13.04 -19.90
N PHE A 32 -5.54 12.44 -18.76
CA PHE A 32 -5.71 13.06 -17.46
C PHE A 32 -4.54 14.00 -17.15
N THR A 33 -4.84 15.09 -16.44
CA THR A 33 -3.87 16.06 -15.93
C THR A 33 -4.09 16.23 -14.42
N ASP A 34 -3.04 16.59 -13.69
CA ASP A 34 -3.10 16.73 -12.22
C ASP A 34 -3.59 15.46 -11.51
N ALA A 35 -3.05 14.32 -11.94
CA ALA A 35 -3.48 13.02 -11.44
C ALA A 35 -2.79 12.68 -10.11
N ASP A 36 -3.60 12.53 -9.07
CA ASP A 36 -3.18 11.94 -7.80
C ASP A 36 -3.31 10.41 -7.83
N HIS A 37 -2.41 9.73 -7.12
CA HIS A 37 -2.52 8.29 -6.89
C HIS A 37 -2.29 7.95 -5.41
N THR A 38 -3.05 6.97 -4.93
CA THR A 38 -2.89 6.41 -3.59
C THR A 38 -2.81 4.90 -3.69
N VAL A 39 -1.83 4.29 -3.02
CA VAL A 39 -1.70 2.83 -2.92
C VAL A 39 -1.67 2.43 -1.45
N GLU A 40 -2.52 1.47 -1.11
CA GLU A 40 -2.52 0.77 0.17
C GLU A 40 -2.28 -0.73 -0.07
N ILE A 41 -1.25 -1.25 0.57
CA ILE A 41 -0.87 -2.66 0.57
C ILE A 41 -1.29 -3.23 1.92
N THR A 42 -2.03 -4.34 1.95
CA THR A 42 -2.43 -4.96 3.20
C THR A 42 -1.81 -6.34 3.39
N GLY A 43 -1.33 -6.63 4.60
CA GLY A 43 -0.60 -7.88 4.89
C GLY A 43 -0.67 -8.32 6.35
N VAL A 44 -0.12 -9.49 6.66
CA VAL A 44 0.15 -9.88 8.05
C VAL A 44 1.63 -9.62 8.31
N CYS A 45 1.94 -8.72 9.25
CA CYS A 45 3.32 -8.36 9.56
C CYS A 45 4.06 -9.52 10.24
N ALA A 46 5.39 -9.51 10.19
CA ALA A 46 6.23 -10.54 10.79
C ALA A 46 5.93 -10.74 12.29
N ARG A 47 5.68 -9.65 13.03
CA ARG A 47 5.32 -9.67 14.45
C ARG A 47 4.00 -10.40 14.71
N CYS A 48 2.98 -10.20 13.86
CA CYS A 48 1.71 -10.91 14.00
C CYS A 48 1.86 -12.39 13.67
N ARG A 49 2.63 -12.75 12.64
CA ARG A 49 2.93 -14.15 12.33
C ARG A 49 3.68 -14.84 13.47
N ALA A 50 4.69 -14.19 14.03
CA ALA A 50 5.50 -14.75 15.12
C ALA A 50 4.71 -14.97 16.41
N GLU A 51 3.80 -14.06 16.75
CA GLU A 51 2.97 -14.16 17.97
C GLU A 51 1.66 -14.93 17.76
N GLY A 52 1.43 -15.55 16.59
CA GLY A 52 0.20 -16.29 16.31
C GLY A 52 -1.07 -15.45 16.39
N ARG A 53 -0.96 -14.12 16.20
CA ARG A 53 -2.11 -13.22 16.31
C ARG A 53 -3.12 -13.51 15.21
N THR A 54 -4.40 -13.52 15.58
CA THR A 54 -5.54 -13.63 14.66
C THR A 54 -6.37 -12.34 14.72
N ARG A 55 -7.20 -12.10 13.69
CA ARG A 55 -8.24 -11.06 13.80
C ARG A 55 -9.21 -11.47 14.90
N ALA A 56 -9.62 -10.50 15.71
CA ALA A 56 -10.81 -10.68 16.55
C ALA A 56 -12.00 -11.01 15.63
N ALA A 57 -12.84 -11.95 16.07
CA ALA A 57 -14.06 -12.34 15.37
C ALA A 57 -15.04 -11.16 15.30
#